data_AF-A0A146K5F5-F1
#
_entry.id   AF-A0A146K5F5-F1
#
_cell.length_a   1.000
_cell.length_b   1.000
_cell.length_c   1.000
_cell.angle_alpha   90.00
_cell.angle_beta   90.00
_cell.angle_gamma   90.00
#
_symmetry.space_group_name_H-M   'P 1'
#
loop_
_entity.id
_entity.type
_entity.pdbx_description
1 polymer ?
#
loop_
_entity_poly.entity_id
_entity_poly.type
_entity_poly.pdbx_seq_one_letter_code
_entity_poly.pdbx_strand_id
1 'polypeptide(L)'
;SFFNKEFGSLAPKSFFLPEQLQNFKLYSQQNPGYYIVKRATAARGEGIKLIHSTDDFKPTQAVVQEYLQNPLLIDNRKFDLRLYVCVTSLQ
;
A
#
# COMPACT_ATOMS: atom_id res chain seq x y z
N SER A 1 17.40 -9.44 -6.90
CA SER A 1 18.03 -8.90 -5.67
C SER A 1 17.56 -9.73 -4.48
N PHE A 2 18.44 -10.00 -3.51
CA PHE A 2 18.19 -10.83 -2.31
C PHE A 2 16.86 -10.48 -1.60
N PHE A 3 16.55 -9.19 -1.52
CA PHE A 3 15.35 -8.68 -0.85
C PHE A 3 14.03 -9.24 -1.42
N ASN A 4 13.90 -9.32 -2.75
CA ASN A 4 12.69 -9.88 -3.37
C ASN A 4 12.58 -11.40 -3.20
N LYS A 5 13.72 -12.09 -3.03
CA LYS A 5 13.74 -13.55 -2.87
C LYS A 5 13.29 -13.98 -1.47
N GLU A 6 13.69 -13.24 -0.44
CA GLU A 6 13.39 -13.57 0.97
C GLU A 6 12.14 -12.85 1.49
N PHE A 7 11.90 -11.61 1.06
CA PHE A 7 10.87 -10.74 1.65
C PHE A 7 9.82 -10.25 0.66
N GLY A 8 9.87 -10.71 -0.60
CA GLY A 8 8.98 -10.23 -1.66
C GLY A 8 7.49 -10.44 -1.39
N SER A 9 7.15 -11.40 -0.53
CA SER A 9 5.76 -11.69 -0.11
C SER A 9 5.34 -11.01 1.20
N LEU A 10 6.25 -10.33 1.91
CA LEU A 10 5.93 -9.72 3.21
C LEU A 10 5.15 -8.41 3.09
N ALA A 11 5.21 -7.74 1.93
CA ALA A 11 4.55 -6.46 1.70
C ALA A 11 3.59 -6.56 0.51
N PRO A 12 2.36 -6.01 0.61
CA PRO A 12 1.44 -5.95 -0.52
C PRO A 12 2.02 -5.11 -1.67
N LYS A 13 1.63 -5.43 -2.91
CA LYS A 13 2.13 -4.71 -4.09
C LYS A 13 1.74 -3.24 -4.01
N SER A 14 2.68 -2.36 -4.33
CA SER A 14 2.52 -0.90 -4.21
C SER A 14 3.00 -0.18 -5.47
N PHE A 15 2.41 0.99 -5.74
CA PHE A 15 2.65 1.84 -6.90
C PHE A 15 2.74 3.30 -6.47
N PHE A 16 3.75 4.03 -6.96
CA PHE A 16 3.94 5.46 -6.76
C PHE A 16 3.30 6.24 -7.90
N LEU A 17 2.38 7.14 -7.57
CA LEU A 17 1.67 7.96 -8.53
C LEU A 17 2.20 9.39 -8.54
N PRO A 18 2.18 10.07 -9.70
CA PRO A 18 1.60 9.62 -10.98
C PRO A 18 2.49 8.69 -11.82
N GLU A 19 3.76 8.52 -11.46
CA GLU A 19 4.80 7.87 -12.29
C GLU A 19 4.44 6.45 -12.73
N GLN A 20 3.79 5.67 -11.86
CA GLN A 20 3.46 4.26 -12.11
C GLN A 20 1.97 4.04 -12.40
N LEU A 21 1.23 5.08 -12.83
CA LEU A 21 -0.21 4.99 -13.08
C LEU A 21 -0.57 3.92 -14.12
N GLN A 22 0.18 3.84 -15.23
CA GLN A 22 -0.08 2.84 -16.27
C GLN A 22 0.15 1.41 -15.75
N ASN A 23 1.23 1.20 -14.98
CA ASN A 23 1.51 -0.10 -14.37
C ASN A 23 0.41 -0.51 -13.39
N PHE A 24 -0.08 0.44 -12.58
CA PHE A 24 -1.20 0.20 -11.67
C PHE A 24 -2.50 -0.14 -12.41
N LYS A 25 -2.81 0.57 -13.51
CA LYS A 25 -3.99 0.27 -14.36
C LYS A 25 -3.95 -1.15 -14.92
N LEU A 26 -2.82 -1.55 -15.52
CA LEU A 26 -2.65 -2.90 -16.06
C LEU A 26 -2.73 -3.96 -14.96
N TYR A 27 -2.09 -3.70 -13.81
CA TYR A 27 -2.09 -4.63 -12.69
C TYR A 27 -3.48 -4.83 -12.10
N SER A 28 -4.24 -3.75 -11.90
CA SER A 28 -5.59 -3.80 -11.31
C SER A 28 -6.63 -4.45 -12.21
N GLN A 29 -6.45 -4.41 -13.53
CA GLN A 29 -7.26 -5.18 -14.46
C GLN A 29 -7.05 -6.70 -14.30
N GLN A 30 -5.82 -7.12 -14.00
CA GLN A 30 -5.47 -8.54 -13.82
C GLN A 30 -5.74 -9.04 -12.40
N ASN A 31 -5.76 -8.14 -11.42
CA ASN A 31 -5.88 -8.46 -10.00
C ASN A 31 -7.04 -7.67 -9.38
N PRO A 32 -8.30 -7.97 -9.73
CA PRO A 32 -9.44 -7.22 -9.22
C PRO A 32 -9.51 -7.28 -7.69
N GLY A 33 -9.75 -6.15 -7.06
CA GLY A 33 -9.82 -6.05 -5.61
C GLY A 33 -9.81 -4.62 -5.11
N TYR A 34 -9.64 -4.47 -3.80
CA TYR A 34 -9.56 -3.17 -3.16
C TYR A 34 -8.11 -2.71 -3.05
N TYR A 35 -7.92 -1.41 -3.22
CA TYR A 35 -6.63 -0.75 -3.06
C TYR A 35 -6.75 0.41 -2.10
N ILE A 36 -5.72 0.60 -1.28
CA ILE A 36 -5.61 1.74 -0.38
C ILE A 36 -4.73 2.82 -1.02
N VAL A 37 -5.26 4.03 -1.09
CA VAL A 37 -4.55 5.22 -1.59
C VAL A 37 -4.15 6.07 -0.40
N LYS A 38 -2.87 6.43 -0.32
CA LYS A 38 -2.29 7.29 0.70
C LYS A 38 -1.63 8.49 0.02
N ARG A 39 -2.08 9.72 0.31
CA ARG A 39 -1.43 10.93 -0.23
C ARG A 39 -0.02 11.06 0.33
N ALA A 40 0.95 11.43 -0.50
CA ALA A 40 2.37 11.45 -0.13
C ALA A 40 2.71 12.40 1.05
N THR A 41 1.96 13.50 1.19
CA THR A 41 2.20 14.54 2.20
C THR A 41 1.25 14.47 3.40
N ALA A 42 0.36 13.47 3.47
CA ALA A 42 -0.65 13.41 4.51
C ALA A 42 -0.17 12.62 5.74
N ALA A 43 -0.53 13.12 6.93
CA ALA A 43 -0.30 12.46 8.21
C ALA A 43 -1.64 12.07 8.86
N ARG A 44 -1.58 11.27 9.94
CA ARG A 44 -2.74 10.92 10.80
C ARG A 44 -3.90 10.25 10.05
N GLY A 45 -3.63 9.60 8.92
CA GLY A 45 -4.64 8.94 8.10
C GLY A 45 -5.47 9.88 7.24
N GLU A 46 -5.11 11.16 7.15
CA GLU A 46 -5.89 12.13 6.39
C GLU A 46 -5.84 11.85 4.88
N GLY A 47 -7.01 11.68 4.26
CA GLY A 47 -7.09 11.40 2.83
C GLY A 47 -6.67 9.99 2.43
N ILE A 48 -6.61 9.05 3.39
CA ILE A 48 -6.59 7.62 3.07
C ILE A 48 -7.94 7.25 2.44
N LYS A 49 -7.90 6.60 1.28
CA LYS A 49 -9.10 6.15 0.57
C LYS A 49 -8.97 4.69 0.17
N LEU A 50 -10.10 3.98 0.18
CA LEU A 50 -10.22 2.66 -0.43
C LEU A 50 -10.84 2.84 -1.81
N ILE A 51 -10.22 2.28 -2.85
CA ILE A 51 -10.71 2.30 -4.23
C ILE A 51 -10.84 0.88 -4.75
N HIS A 52 -11.70 0.68 -5.75
CA HIS A 52 -11.84 -0.60 -6.45
C HIS A 52 -11.65 -0.44 -7.97
N SER A 53 -11.65 0.79 -8.47
CA SER A 53 -11.32 1.12 -9.85
C SER A 53 -10.27 2.23 -9.93
N THR A 54 -9.50 2.24 -11.01
CA THR A 54 -8.58 3.35 -11.31
C THR A 54 -9.29 4.64 -11.67
N ASP A 55 -10.59 4.58 -11.97
CA ASP A 55 -11.40 5.74 -12.32
C ASP A 55 -11.90 6.50 -11.07
N ASP A 56 -11.77 5.89 -9.89
CA ASP A 56 -12.27 6.43 -8.61
C ASP A 56 -11.46 7.64 -8.10
N PHE A 57 -10.33 7.97 -8.74
CA PHE A 57 -9.45 9.02 -8.24
C PHE A 57 -8.67 9.74 -9.34
N LYS A 58 -8.28 10.99 -9.06
CA LYS A 58 -7.38 11.76 -9.90
C LYS A 58 -5.93 11.40 -9.56
N PRO A 59 -5.05 11.20 -10.55
CA PRO A 59 -3.65 10.87 -10.31
C PRO A 59 -2.91 12.07 -9.69
N THR A 60 -2.87 12.09 -8.37
CA THR A 60 -2.06 13.00 -7.55
C THR A 60 -0.88 12.26 -6.94
N GLN A 61 0.06 12.97 -6.33
CA GLN A 61 1.16 12.35 -5.59
C GLN A 61 0.64 11.47 -4.45
N ALA A 62 0.72 10.16 -4.64
CA ALA A 62 0.16 9.18 -3.74
C ALA A 62 0.87 7.84 -3.89
N VAL A 63 0.79 7.03 -2.83
CA VAL A 63 1.10 5.61 -2.89
C VAL A 63 -0.22 4.85 -2.96
N VAL A 64 -0.37 4.00 -3.97
CA VAL A 64 -1.47 3.05 -4.07
C VAL A 64 -0.92 1.67 -3.74
N GLN A 65 -1.61 0.95 -2.86
CA GLN A 65 -1.18 -0.36 -2.40
C GLN A 65 -2.38 -1.31 -2.37
N GLU A 66 -2.16 -2.59 -2.66
CA GLU A 66 -3.19 -3.62 -2.44
C GLU A 66 -3.70 -3.58 -1.01
N TYR A 67 -5.03 -3.60 -0.86
CA TYR A 67 -5.63 -3.70 0.46
C TYR A 67 -5.73 -5.16 0.89
N LEU A 68 -5.18 -5.46 2.07
CA LEU A 68 -5.30 -6.78 2.69
C LEU A 68 -6.76 -7.00 3.12
N GLN A 69 -7.49 -7.83 2.37
CA GLN A 69 -8.92 -8.06 2.60
C GLN A 69 -9.20 -8.91 3.85
N ASN A 70 -8.28 -9.81 4.21
CA ASN A 70 -8.41 -10.72 5.34
C ASN A 70 -7.37 -10.39 6.43
N PRO A 71 -7.46 -9.22 7.11
CA PRO A 71 -6.57 -8.91 8.21
C PRO A 71 -6.85 -9.81 9.41
N LEU A 72 -5.83 -10.07 10.23
CA LEU A 72 -6.02 -10.64 11.56
C LEU A 72 -6.87 -9.67 12.40
N LEU A 73 -7.85 -10.21 13.12
CA LEU A 73 -8.77 -9.44 13.95
C LEU A 73 -8.57 -9.79 15.43
N ILE A 74 -8.66 -8.78 16.29
CA ILE A 74 -8.84 -8.94 17.74
C ILE A 74 -10.17 -8.27 18.07
N ASP A 75 -11.07 -8.98 18.73
CA ASP A 75 -12.43 -8.51 19.04
C ASP A 75 -13.17 -7.93 17.82
N ASN A 76 -13.04 -8.61 16.66
CA ASN A 76 -13.60 -8.19 15.36
C ASN A 76 -13.13 -6.80 14.87
N ARG A 77 -11.96 -6.32 15.35
CA ARG A 77 -11.35 -5.08 14.89
C ARG A 77 -9.99 -5.34 14.26
N LYS A 78 -9.74 -4.71 13.12
CA LYS A 78 -8.42 -4.66 12.50
C LYS A 78 -7.48 -3.79 13.35
N PHE A 79 -6.21 -4.18 13.43
CA PHE A 79 -5.18 -3.43 14.14
C PHE A 79 -3.88 -3.42 13.32
N ASP A 80 -2.98 -2.50 13.66
CA ASP A 80 -1.61 -2.48 13.16
C ASP A 80 -0.60 -2.67 14.32
N LEU A 81 0.59 -3.17 14.00
CA LEU A 81 1.68 -3.34 14.95
C LEU A 81 2.69 -2.20 14.82
N ARG A 82 2.97 -1.53 15.94
CA ARG A 82 4.07 -0.56 16.02
C ARG A 82 5.34 -1.25 16.53
N LEU A 83 6.32 -1.40 15.64
CA LEU A 83 7.65 -1.89 15.99
C LEU A 83 8.60 -0.71 16.20
N TYR A 84 9.38 -0.72 17.28
CA TYR A 84 10.42 0.26 17.56
C TYR A 84 11.77 -0.36 17.24
N VAL A 85 12.48 0.20 16.24
CA VAL A 85 13.80 -0.28 15.80
C VAL A 85 14.84 0.80 16.11
N CYS A 86 15.90 0.42 16.80
CA CYS A 86 17.05 1.30 17.06
C CYS A 86 18.19 0.91 16.12
N VAL A 87 18.62 1.83 15.26
CA VAL A 87 19.79 1.64 14.40
C VAL A 87 20.95 2.38 15.05
N THR A 88 21.93 1.63 15.53
CA THR A 88 23.07 2.17 16.30
C THR A 88 24.26 2.55 15.42
N SER A 89 24.35 1.97 14.22
CA SER A 89 25.40 2.25 13.24
C SER A 89 24.90 1.89 11.84
N LEU A 90 25.25 2.71 10.85
CA LEU A 90 25.17 2.39 9.43
C LEU A 90 26.62 2.25 8.96
N GLN A 91 26.95 1.09 8.38
CA GLN A 91 28.25 0.86 7.73
C GLN A 91 28.24 1.36 6.29
#